data_AF-A0A1F6CYU1-F1
#
_entry.id   AF-A0A1F6CYU1-F1
#
_cell.length_a   1.000
_cell.length_b   1.000
_cell.length_c   1.000
_cell.angle_alpha   90.00
_cell.angle_beta   90.00
_cell.angle_gamma   90.00
#
_symmetry.space_group_name_H-M   'P 1'
#
loop_
_entity.id
_entity.type
_entity.pdbx_description
1 polymer ?
#
loop_
_entity_poly.entity_id
_entity_poly.type
_entity_poly.pdbx_seq_one_letter_code
_entity_poly.pdbx_strand_id
1 'polypeptide(L)'
;MTPQSFAKKYITVPLDDYVCLVHDPRPTSPVGKTFTVEFLGNVIGGGIVQYLNVDIDLMKQIAMRKIVDGEPVWMGCDVGKMMQRKLGLWDARLFNYEGIYGTTFPGRFSLRTDGPVRAFSYEVPKS
;
A
#
# COMPACT_ATOMS: atom_id res chain seq x y z
N MET A 1 29.83 15.81 10.32
CA MET A 1 28.37 15.64 10.47
C MET A 1 28.08 14.15 10.61
N THR A 2 27.39 13.72 11.67
CA THR A 2 26.98 12.31 11.88
C THR A 2 25.63 12.03 11.21
N PRO A 3 25.26 10.76 10.93
CA PRO A 3 23.96 10.41 10.36
C PRO A 3 22.77 10.96 11.18
N GLN A 4 22.84 10.89 12.50
CA GLN A 4 21.81 11.44 13.40
C GLN A 4 21.72 12.96 13.31
N SER A 5 22.84 13.67 13.24
CA SER A 5 22.85 15.13 13.08
C SER A 5 22.34 15.58 11.72
N PHE A 6 22.55 14.77 10.67
CA PHE A 6 21.98 15.01 9.34
C PHE A 6 20.47 14.81 9.35
N ALA A 7 19.99 13.69 9.88
CA ALA A 7 18.57 13.39 10.00
C ALA A 7 17.83 14.52 10.75
N LYS A 8 18.33 14.91 11.92
CA LYS A 8 17.75 16.00 12.71
C LYS A 8 17.73 17.36 11.98
N LYS A 9 18.68 17.60 11.07
CA LYS A 9 18.80 18.88 10.35
C LYS A 9 17.94 18.95 9.09
N TYR A 10 17.79 17.84 8.37
CA TYR A 10 17.19 17.85 7.02
C TYR A 10 15.89 17.04 6.91
N ILE A 11 15.62 16.11 7.83
CA ILE A 11 14.33 15.41 7.88
C ILE A 11 13.42 16.23 8.78
N THR A 12 12.62 17.09 8.15
CA THR A 12 11.64 17.96 8.83
C THR A 12 10.28 17.31 8.98
N VAL A 13 10.10 16.10 8.44
CA VAL A 13 8.85 15.35 8.45
C VAL A 13 8.73 14.58 9.78
N PRO A 14 7.63 14.75 10.54
CA PRO A 14 7.39 13.98 11.76
C PRO A 14 6.97 12.56 11.38
N LEU A 15 7.94 11.65 11.29
CA LEU A 15 7.70 10.26 10.87
C LEU A 15 6.72 9.51 11.80
N ASP A 16 6.69 9.87 13.08
CA ASP A 16 5.76 9.29 14.06
C ASP A 16 4.30 9.69 13.82
N ASP A 17 4.05 10.68 12.98
CA ASP A 17 2.71 11.14 12.63
C ASP A 17 2.12 10.40 11.44
N TYR A 18 2.79 9.41 10.87
CA TYR A 18 2.27 8.61 9.76
C TYR A 18 1.57 7.35 10.25
N VAL A 19 0.59 6.88 9.48
CA VAL A 19 -0.10 5.60 9.69
C VAL A 19 -0.18 4.81 8.40
N CYS A 20 -0.05 3.49 8.50
CA CYS A 20 -0.23 2.60 7.37
C CYS A 20 -1.72 2.20 7.26
N LEU A 21 -2.38 2.66 6.21
CA LEU A 21 -3.70 2.19 5.82
C LEU A 21 -3.55 0.94 4.96
N VAL A 22 -4.47 -0.01 5.07
CA VAL A 22 -4.49 -1.23 4.26
C VAL A 22 -5.91 -1.52 3.77
N HIS A 23 -6.04 -2.09 2.57
CA HIS A 23 -7.31 -2.61 2.08
C HIS A 23 -7.20 -4.13 1.95
N ASP A 24 -7.77 -4.83 2.92
CA ASP A 24 -7.84 -6.28 2.97
C ASP A 24 -9.31 -6.73 3.00
N PRO A 25 -9.85 -7.24 1.89
CA PRO A 25 -11.26 -7.62 1.78
C PRO A 25 -11.57 -9.01 2.40
N ARG A 26 -10.58 -9.68 3.01
CA ARG A 26 -10.82 -11.00 3.62
C ARG A 26 -11.82 -10.90 4.78
N PRO A 27 -12.72 -11.89 4.94
CA PRO A 27 -13.65 -11.92 6.08
C PRO A 27 -12.96 -11.92 7.46
N THR A 28 -11.74 -12.42 7.54
CA THR A 28 -10.90 -12.44 8.75
C THR A 28 -10.33 -11.07 9.13
N SER A 29 -10.46 -10.09 8.25
CA SER A 29 -9.87 -8.76 8.37
C SER A 29 -10.97 -7.69 8.34
N PRO A 30 -11.76 -7.54 9.41
CA PRO A 30 -12.81 -6.52 9.46
C PRO A 30 -12.25 -5.09 9.29
N VAL A 31 -12.99 -4.27 8.55
CA VAL A 31 -12.71 -2.83 8.38
C VAL A 31 -12.78 -2.11 9.74
N GLY A 32 -11.93 -1.10 9.93
CA GLY A 32 -11.87 -0.30 11.17
C GLY A 32 -11.10 -0.97 12.30
N LYS A 33 -10.37 -2.06 12.01
CA LYS A 33 -9.47 -2.73 12.96
C LYS A 33 -8.03 -2.59 12.54
N THR A 34 -7.15 -2.57 13.54
CA THR A 34 -5.70 -2.56 13.35
C THR A 34 -5.14 -3.98 13.37
N PHE A 35 -4.21 -4.26 12.47
CA PHE A 35 -3.55 -5.55 12.34
C PHE A 35 -2.03 -5.36 12.33
N THR A 36 -1.34 -6.40 12.80
CA THR A 36 0.10 -6.54 12.66
C THR A 36 0.40 -7.92 12.09
N VAL A 37 1.62 -8.13 11.60
CA VAL A 37 2.07 -9.44 11.13
C VAL A 37 3.00 -10.01 12.18
N GLU A 38 2.68 -11.19 12.70
CA GLU A 38 3.52 -11.88 13.67
C GLU A 38 4.93 -12.08 13.10
N PHE A 39 5.95 -11.74 13.90
CA PHE A 39 7.38 -11.77 13.53
C PHE A 39 7.82 -10.75 12.45
N LEU A 40 6.98 -9.80 12.05
CA LEU A 40 7.40 -8.71 11.17
C LEU A 40 8.08 -7.59 11.97
N GLY A 41 9.39 -7.45 11.81
CA GLY A 41 10.19 -6.38 12.40
C GLY A 41 11.67 -6.57 12.12
N ASN A 42 12.46 -5.50 12.24
CA ASN A 42 13.91 -5.53 11.99
C ASN A 42 14.75 -5.06 13.19
N VAL A 43 14.15 -4.34 14.14
CA VAL A 43 14.81 -3.85 15.36
C VAL A 43 14.17 -4.50 16.58
N ILE A 44 14.96 -5.22 17.36
CA ILE A 44 14.52 -5.85 18.61
C ILE A 44 14.11 -4.75 19.60
N GLY A 45 12.89 -4.81 20.11
CA GLY A 45 12.33 -3.77 20.99
C GLY A 45 11.93 -2.48 20.27
N GLY A 46 11.99 -2.44 18.94
CA GLY A 46 11.47 -1.34 18.13
C GLY A 46 9.94 -1.33 18.02
N GLY A 47 9.41 -0.34 17.30
CA GLY A 47 7.98 -0.27 17.00
C GLY A 47 7.51 -1.46 16.17
N ILE A 48 6.30 -1.95 16.47
CA ILE A 48 5.65 -2.98 15.64
C ILE A 48 5.02 -2.33 14.41
N VAL A 49 5.03 -3.05 13.29
CA VAL A 49 4.33 -2.59 12.09
C VAL A 49 2.82 -2.73 12.32
N GLN A 50 2.08 -1.63 12.18
CA GLN A 50 0.63 -1.61 12.37
C GLN A 50 -0.07 -1.12 11.10
N TYR A 51 -1.12 -1.81 10.71
CA TYR A 51 -1.96 -1.48 9.57
C TYR A 51 -3.41 -1.25 10.02
N LEU A 52 -4.03 -0.15 9.63
CA LEU A 52 -5.46 0.07 9.81
C LEU A 52 -6.21 -0.39 8.56
N ASN A 53 -7.07 -1.41 8.70
CA ASN A 53 -7.87 -1.86 7.56
C ASN A 53 -9.01 -0.87 7.28
N VAL A 54 -9.09 -0.40 6.04
CA VAL A 54 -10.06 0.59 5.58
C VAL A 54 -10.72 0.14 4.27
N ASP A 55 -11.88 0.72 3.99
CA ASP A 55 -12.51 0.58 2.69
C ASP A 55 -11.66 1.23 1.58
N ILE A 56 -11.70 0.65 0.38
CA ILE A 56 -10.88 1.10 -0.75
C ILE A 56 -11.25 2.50 -1.24
N ASP A 57 -12.52 2.90 -1.13
CA ASP A 57 -12.98 4.21 -1.58
C ASP A 57 -12.51 5.30 -0.62
N LEU A 58 -12.60 5.05 0.69
CA LEU A 58 -12.01 5.93 1.71
C LEU A 58 -10.50 6.07 1.50
N MET A 59 -9.82 4.95 1.24
CA MET A 59 -8.39 4.94 1.00
C MET A 59 -8.00 5.81 -0.22
N LYS A 60 -8.74 5.71 -1.32
CA LYS A 60 -8.54 6.56 -2.51
C LYS A 60 -8.83 8.03 -2.24
N GLN A 61 -9.88 8.34 -1.49
CA GLN A 61 -10.22 9.72 -1.12
C GLN A 61 -9.11 10.38 -0.30
N ILE A 62 -8.55 9.66 0.68
CA ILE A 62 -7.44 10.16 1.49
C ILE A 62 -6.21 10.41 0.60
N ALA A 63 -5.85 9.45 -0.27
CA ALA A 63 -4.71 9.60 -1.16
C ALA A 63 -4.89 10.79 -2.12
N MET A 64 -6.07 10.95 -2.70
CA MET A 64 -6.41 12.10 -3.56
C MET A 64 -6.22 13.41 -2.80
N ARG A 65 -6.80 13.54 -1.60
CA ARG A 65 -6.67 14.76 -0.79
C ARG A 65 -5.21 15.10 -0.51
N LYS A 66 -4.42 14.11 -0.06
CA LYS A 66 -3.01 14.29 0.26
C LYS A 66 -2.19 14.74 -0.96
N ILE A 67 -2.40 14.12 -2.12
CA ILE A 67 -1.73 14.53 -3.36
C ILE A 67 -2.12 15.96 -3.76
N VAL A 68 -3.40 16.32 -3.65
CA VAL A 68 -3.90 17.68 -3.97
C VAL A 68 -3.32 18.72 -3.00
N ASP A 69 -3.13 18.36 -1.73
CA ASP A 69 -2.52 19.20 -0.71
C ASP A 69 -0.97 19.30 -0.86
N GLY A 70 -0.39 18.64 -1.87
CA GLY A 70 1.05 18.66 -2.15
C GLY A 70 1.86 17.66 -1.33
N GLU A 71 1.20 16.77 -0.60
CA GLU A 71 1.83 15.72 0.20
C GLU A 71 1.95 14.42 -0.61
N PRO A 72 3.16 13.85 -0.78
CA PRO A 72 3.32 12.58 -1.46
C PRO A 72 2.74 11.43 -0.62
N VAL A 73 2.15 10.44 -1.30
CA VAL A 73 1.60 9.23 -0.67
C VAL A 73 2.46 8.04 -1.06
N TRP A 74 3.01 7.33 -0.07
CA TRP A 74 3.71 6.08 -0.31
C TRP A 74 2.69 4.95 -0.53
N MET A 75 2.90 4.11 -1.55
CA MET A 75 2.01 3.00 -1.90
C MET A 75 2.77 1.67 -2.01
N GLY A 76 2.21 0.62 -1.41
CA GLY A 76 2.54 -0.77 -1.73
C GLY A 76 1.45 -1.43 -2.58
N CYS A 77 1.83 -2.08 -3.70
CA CYS A 77 0.91 -2.87 -4.54
C CYS A 77 1.63 -3.95 -5.35
N ASP A 78 0.88 -4.90 -5.93
CA ASP A 78 1.43 -5.91 -6.86
C ASP A 78 1.63 -5.30 -8.26
N VAL A 79 2.84 -4.80 -8.50
CA VAL A 79 3.23 -4.13 -9.75
C VAL A 79 3.42 -5.09 -10.93
N GLY A 80 3.45 -6.41 -10.70
CA GLY A 80 3.63 -7.39 -11.77
C GLY A 80 2.38 -7.56 -12.63
N LYS A 81 1.20 -7.26 -12.09
CA LYS A 81 -0.08 -7.43 -12.77
C LYS A 81 -0.36 -6.27 -13.73
N MET A 82 -0.67 -6.61 -14.98
CA MET A 82 -1.14 -5.69 -16.01
C MET A 82 -0.25 -4.44 -16.21
N MET A 83 1.07 -4.63 -16.15
CA MET A 83 2.08 -3.58 -16.32
C MET A 83 2.93 -3.82 -17.58
N GLN A 84 3.13 -2.77 -18.38
CA GLN A 84 4.17 -2.71 -19.41
C GLN A 84 5.33 -1.87 -18.87
N ARG A 85 6.40 -2.53 -18.44
CA ARG A 85 7.55 -1.88 -17.80
C ARG A 85 8.34 -0.92 -18.70
N LYS A 86 8.55 -1.27 -19.98
CA LYS A 86 9.35 -0.45 -20.92
C LYS A 86 8.66 0.87 -21.30
N LEU A 87 7.33 0.88 -21.30
CA LEU A 87 6.49 2.03 -21.65
C LEU A 87 5.98 2.76 -20.39
N GLY A 88 6.17 2.19 -19.20
CA GLY A 88 5.64 2.74 -17.95
C GLY A 88 4.12 2.73 -17.87
N LEU A 89 3.46 1.81 -18.58
CA LEU A 89 2.00 1.72 -18.59
C LEU A 89 1.51 0.74 -17.52
N TRP A 90 0.51 1.16 -16.76
CA TRP A 90 -0.16 0.33 -15.78
C TRP A 90 -1.66 0.55 -15.88
N ASP A 91 -2.38 -0.44 -16.40
CA ASP A 91 -3.83 -0.38 -16.62
C ASP A 91 -4.44 -1.75 -16.33
N ALA A 92 -5.53 -1.81 -15.57
CA ALA A 92 -6.19 -3.05 -15.18
C ALA A 92 -6.71 -3.90 -16.37
N ARG A 93 -6.71 -3.38 -17.58
CA ARG A 93 -7.15 -4.00 -18.84
C ARG A 93 -6.08 -3.94 -19.93
N LEU A 94 -4.82 -3.75 -19.56
CA LEU A 94 -3.71 -3.59 -20.50
C LEU A 94 -3.54 -4.77 -21.47
N PHE A 95 -3.71 -6.01 -20.99
CA PHE A 95 -3.56 -7.23 -21.80
C PHE A 95 -4.86 -8.02 -21.89
N ASN A 96 -5.27 -8.37 -23.12
CA ASN A 96 -6.46 -9.18 -23.36
C ASN A 96 -6.14 -10.69 -23.38
N TYR A 97 -5.76 -11.25 -22.23
CA TYR A 97 -5.44 -12.68 -22.13
C TYR A 97 -6.65 -13.59 -22.41
N GLU A 98 -7.83 -13.18 -21.99
CA GLU A 98 -9.06 -13.97 -22.20
C GLU A 98 -9.36 -14.14 -23.70
N GLY A 99 -9.18 -13.08 -24.49
CA GLY A 99 -9.32 -13.15 -25.95
C GLY A 99 -8.27 -14.03 -26.62
N ILE A 100 -7.06 -14.13 -26.05
CA ILE A 100 -5.97 -14.97 -26.58
C ILE A 100 -6.20 -16.44 -26.24
N TYR A 101 -6.54 -16.74 -24.99
CA TYR A 101 -6.66 -18.12 -24.48
C TYR A 101 -8.07 -18.69 -24.59
N GLY A 102 -9.06 -17.89 -24.99
CA GLY A 102 -10.46 -18.32 -25.14
C GLY A 102 -11.11 -18.76 -23.83
N THR A 103 -10.65 -18.24 -22.69
CA THR A 103 -11.11 -18.62 -21.35
C THR A 103 -11.19 -17.41 -20.43
N THR A 104 -12.02 -17.48 -19.40
CA THR A 104 -12.19 -16.41 -18.40
C THR A 104 -11.33 -16.69 -17.18
N PHE A 105 -10.59 -15.67 -16.72
CA PHE A 105 -9.79 -15.79 -15.50
C PHE A 105 -10.50 -15.10 -14.34
N PRO A 106 -10.91 -15.84 -13.28
CA PRO A 106 -11.42 -15.22 -12.07
C PRO A 106 -10.28 -14.42 -11.39
N GLY A 107 -10.54 -13.15 -11.08
CA GLY A 107 -9.59 -12.32 -10.32
C GLY A 107 -8.86 -11.20 -11.08
N ARG A 108 -9.47 -10.63 -12.14
CA ARG A 108 -8.95 -9.43 -12.86
C ARG A 108 -8.52 -8.28 -11.93
N PHE A 109 -9.09 -8.18 -10.73
CA PHE A 109 -8.76 -7.14 -9.74
C PHE A 109 -8.81 -7.62 -8.28
N SER A 110 -8.85 -8.93 -8.00
CA SER A 110 -8.72 -9.35 -6.60
C SER A 110 -7.25 -9.27 -6.19
N LEU A 111 -6.98 -8.48 -5.15
CA LEU A 111 -5.73 -8.59 -4.38
C LEU A 111 -5.47 -10.08 -4.14
N ARG A 112 -4.29 -10.54 -4.50
CA ARG A 112 -3.90 -11.91 -4.23
C ARG A 112 -3.57 -11.99 -2.75
N THR A 113 -4.55 -12.39 -1.93
CA THR A 113 -4.40 -12.40 -0.47
C THR A 113 -3.50 -13.55 0.03
N ASP A 114 -3.13 -14.44 -0.88
CA ASP A 114 -2.30 -15.64 -0.72
C ASP A 114 -0.80 -15.39 -1.05
N GLY A 115 -0.41 -14.20 -1.51
CA GLY A 115 0.98 -13.81 -1.82
C GLY A 115 1.64 -12.89 -0.79
N PRO A 116 2.94 -12.56 -0.92
CA PRO A 116 3.65 -11.65 0.00
C PRO A 116 3.14 -10.20 -0.09
N VAL A 117 2.53 -9.80 -1.21
CA VAL A 117 1.87 -8.51 -1.37
C VAL A 117 0.41 -8.66 -0.98
N ARG A 118 0.14 -8.58 0.32
CA ARG A 118 -1.16 -8.98 0.91
C ARG A 118 -2.27 -7.95 0.76
N ALA A 119 -1.97 -6.71 0.36
CA ALA A 119 -2.94 -5.64 0.24
C ALA A 119 -2.35 -4.40 -0.44
N PHE A 120 -3.24 -3.47 -0.86
CA PHE A 120 -2.86 -2.09 -1.11
C PHE A 120 -2.62 -1.42 0.23
N SER A 121 -1.48 -0.76 0.41
CA SER A 121 -1.23 0.06 1.59
C SER A 121 -0.84 1.48 1.21
N TYR A 122 -1.27 2.43 2.03
CA TYR A 122 -0.82 3.81 1.97
C TYR A 122 -0.23 4.24 3.30
N GLU A 123 0.88 4.98 3.28
CA GLU A 123 1.33 5.73 4.45
C GLU A 123 0.91 7.19 4.29
N VAL A 124 0.13 7.66 5.26
CA VAL A 124 -0.42 9.02 5.26
C VAL A 124 -0.27 9.65 6.66
N PRO A 125 -0.09 10.98 6.76
CA PRO A 125 -0.12 11.66 8.05
C PRO A 125 -1.46 11.48 8.78
N LYS A 126 -1.42 11.51 10.11
CA LYS A 126 -2.57 11.39 11.02
C LYS A 126 -3.54 12.58 10.94
N SER A 127 -3.10 13.73 10.42
CA SER A 127 -3.89 14.94 10.18
C SER A 127 -3.81 15.38 8.72
#